data_AF-A0A928UMI2-F1
#
_entry.id   AF-A0A928UMI2-F1
#
_cell.length_a   1.000
_cell.length_b   1.000
_cell.length_c   1.000
_cell.angle_alpha   90.00
_cell.angle_beta   90.00
_cell.angle_gamma   90.00
#
_symmetry.space_group_name_H-M   'P 1'
#
loop_
_entity.id
_entity.type
_entity.pdbx_description
1 polymer ?
#
loop_
_entity_poly.entity_id
_entity_poly.type
_entity_poly.pdbx_seq_one_letter_code
_entity_poly.pdbx_strand_id
1 'polypeptide(L)'
;MNVTSFDATTVISWIAIVILSCSYWFQIWKIHIHKEVRDLSMVYHILLAVGFGVLTYTAWKEDSTIFLVKQIATTIPVLVIIGQILVHKKDHWHDDSDEFCVQCSSEIEQDWKFCPYCGHAGTSA
;
A
#
# COMPACT_ATOMS: atom_id res chain seq x y z
N MET A 1 23.49 38.80 19.70
CA MET A 1 23.22 37.36 19.55
C MET A 1 22.16 37.22 18.47
N ASN A 2 22.55 36.92 17.23
CA ASN A 2 21.62 36.86 16.10
C ASN A 2 20.87 35.53 16.11
N VAL A 3 19.59 35.59 16.48
CA VAL A 3 18.64 34.48 16.47
C VAL A 3 17.82 34.56 15.17
N THR A 4 18.45 34.42 13.99
CA THR A 4 17.72 34.44 12.71
C THR A 4 18.50 33.75 11.57
N SER A 5 18.97 32.51 11.76
CA SER A 5 19.20 31.63 10.61
C SER A 5 18.07 30.60 10.60
N PHE A 6 16.98 30.95 9.92
CA PHE A 6 15.98 29.98 9.50
C PHE A 6 16.72 28.99 8.58
N ASP A 7 17.10 27.83 9.12
CA ASP A 7 17.87 26.85 8.37
C ASP A 7 16.95 26.19 7.34
N ALA A 8 16.98 26.73 6.13
CA ALA A 8 16.13 26.29 5.02
C ALA A 8 16.25 24.78 4.78
N THR A 9 17.40 24.17 5.07
CA THR A 9 17.62 22.73 4.89
C THR A 9 16.81 21.89 5.86
N THR A 10 16.71 22.33 7.12
CA THR A 10 15.87 21.71 8.13
C THR A 10 14.39 21.81 7.73
N VAL A 11 13.92 22.97 7.28
CA VAL A 11 12.52 23.19 6.89
C VAL A 11 12.14 22.36 5.66
N ILE A 12 13.00 22.32 4.64
CA ILE A 12 12.79 21.49 3.45
C ILE A 12 12.72 20.01 3.85
N SER A 13 13.57 19.55 4.78
CA SER A 13 13.57 18.17 5.25
C SER A 13 12.26 17.79 5.93
N TRP A 14 11.70 18.67 6.78
CA TRP A 14 10.40 18.44 7.41
C TRP A 14 9.25 18.42 6.41
N ILE A 15 9.26 19.33 5.42
CA ILE A 15 8.27 19.33 4.33
C ILE A 15 8.34 18.02 3.55
N ALA A 16 9.55 17.55 3.23
CA ALA A 16 9.75 16.29 2.53
C ALA A 16 9.20 15.09 3.31
N ILE A 17 9.41 15.05 4.64
CA ILE A 17 8.86 14.00 5.51
C ILE A 17 7.33 14.00 5.46
N VAL A 18 6.70 15.17 5.55
CA VAL A 18 5.23 15.29 5.51
C VAL A 18 4.69 14.82 4.16
N ILE A 19 5.27 15.27 3.05
CA ILE A 19 4.84 14.87 1.71
C ILE A 19 4.97 13.36 1.51
N LEU A 20 6.11 12.77 1.92
CA LEU A 20 6.33 11.33 1.84
C LEU A 20 5.30 10.57 2.69
N SER A 21 5.10 11.00 3.94
CA SER A 21 4.15 10.35 4.85
C SER A 21 2.72 10.37 4.29
N CYS A 22 2.27 11.51 3.75
CA CYS A 22 0.98 11.61 3.09
C CYS A 22 0.89 10.67 1.87
N SER A 23 1.92 10.59 1.04
CA SER A 23 1.90 9.71 -0.15
C SER A 23 1.73 8.23 0.22
N TYR A 24 2.37 7.78 1.29
CA TYR A 24 2.22 6.40 1.76
C TYR A 24 0.83 6.15 2.35
N TRP A 25 0.26 7.15 3.03
CA TRP A 25 -1.10 7.01 3.58
C TRP A 25 -2.15 6.89 2.48
N PHE A 26 -2.00 7.62 1.37
CA PHE A 26 -2.85 7.43 0.19
C PHE A 26 -2.73 6.02 -0.39
N GLN A 27 -1.54 5.42 -0.40
CA GLN A 27 -1.36 4.03 -0.85
C GLN A 27 -2.09 3.04 0.08
N ILE A 28 -1.93 3.20 1.40
CA ILE A 28 -2.63 2.37 2.41
C ILE A 28 -4.14 2.49 2.26
N TRP A 29 -4.65 3.70 2.05
CA TRP A 29 -6.08 3.93 1.86
C TRP A 29 -6.59 3.22 0.59
N LYS A 30 -5.88 3.37 -0.53
CA LYS A 30 -6.28 2.69 -1.78
C LYS A 30 -6.36 1.16 -1.59
N ILE A 31 -5.36 0.56 -0.94
CA ILE A 31 -5.35 -0.89 -0.65
C ILE A 31 -6.50 -1.27 0.28
N HIS A 32 -6.78 -0.46 1.29
CA HIS A 32 -7.87 -0.74 2.23
C HIS A 32 -9.26 -0.74 1.57
N ILE A 33 -9.50 0.19 0.64
CA ILE A 33 -10.78 0.33 -0.05
C ILE A 33 -10.96 -0.76 -1.10
N HIS A 34 -9.98 -0.92 -2.00
CA HIS A 34 -10.13 -1.83 -3.14
C HIS A 34 -9.82 -3.29 -2.80
N LYS A 35 -9.12 -3.55 -1.69
CA LYS A 35 -8.64 -4.89 -1.29
C LYS A 35 -7.82 -5.64 -2.36
N GLU A 36 -7.38 -4.94 -3.40
CA GLU A 36 -6.53 -5.45 -4.47
C GLU A 36 -5.09 -5.65 -3.97
N VAL A 37 -4.78 -6.83 -3.45
CA VAL A 37 -3.45 -7.18 -2.93
C VAL A 37 -2.66 -8.17 -3.81
N ARG A 38 -3.26 -8.65 -4.91
CA ARG A 38 -2.65 -9.68 -5.80
C ARG A 38 -1.41 -9.17 -6.54
N ASP A 39 -1.46 -7.94 -7.04
CA ASP A 39 -0.36 -7.36 -7.82
C ASP A 39 0.75 -6.75 -6.95
N LEU A 40 0.54 -6.68 -5.63
CA LEU A 40 1.55 -6.21 -4.69
C LEU A 40 2.54 -7.34 -4.34
N SER A 41 3.79 -7.18 -4.77
CA SER A 41 4.86 -8.10 -4.41
C SER A 41 5.18 -8.03 -2.91
N MET A 42 4.86 -9.09 -2.18
CA MET A 42 5.16 -9.21 -0.75
C MET A 42 6.68 -9.18 -0.48
N VAL A 43 7.47 -9.82 -1.34
CA VAL A 43 8.93 -9.88 -1.20
C VAL A 43 9.54 -8.49 -1.23
N TYR A 44 9.06 -7.63 -2.13
CA TYR A 44 9.51 -6.25 -2.22
C TYR A 44 9.28 -5.48 -0.91
N HIS A 45 8.08 -5.59 -0.32
CA HIS A 45 7.76 -4.89 0.92
C HIS A 45 8.55 -5.43 2.12
N ILE A 46 8.83 -6.74 2.17
CA ILE A 46 9.70 -7.32 3.19
C ILE A 46 11.13 -6.77 3.07
N LEU A 47 11.69 -6.73 1.85
CA LEU A 47 13.02 -6.17 1.62
C LEU A 47 13.09 -4.69 2.00
N LEU A 48 12.05 -3.90 1.68
CA LEU A 48 11.93 -2.51 2.13
C LEU A 48 11.90 -2.39 3.65
N ALA A 49 11.09 -3.21 4.34
CA ALA A 49 10.99 -3.18 5.79
C ALA A 49 12.34 -3.49 6.45
N VAL A 50 13.07 -4.47 5.94
CA VAL A 50 14.43 -4.81 6.42
C VAL A 50 15.39 -3.65 6.16
N GLY A 51 15.39 -3.10 4.94
CA GLY A 51 16.26 -1.97 4.56
C GLY A 51 16.03 -0.74 5.43
N PHE A 52 14.77 -0.33 5.64
CA PHE A 52 14.44 0.79 6.52
C PHE A 52 14.74 0.47 7.99
N GLY A 53 14.60 -0.78 8.43
CA GLY A 53 15.02 -1.20 9.77
C GLY A 53 16.52 -0.97 10.01
N VAL A 54 17.37 -1.35 9.04
CA VAL A 54 18.82 -1.09 9.12
C VAL A 54 19.11 0.41 9.14
N LEU A 55 18.47 1.20 8.28
CA LEU A 55 18.66 2.66 8.24
C LEU A 55 18.15 3.36 9.50
N THR A 56 17.11 2.83 10.14
CA THR A 56 16.62 3.34 11.44
C THR A 56 17.65 3.09 12.52
N TYR A 57 18.28 1.92 12.53
CA TYR A 57 19.34 1.60 13.48
C TYR A 57 20.57 2.51 13.29
N THR A 58 21.00 2.76 12.05
CA THR A 58 22.10 3.70 11.79
C THR A 58 21.73 5.13 12.21
N ALA A 59 20.50 5.58 11.93
CA ALA A 59 20.01 6.90 12.35
C ALA A 59 20.07 7.10 13.87
N TRP A 60 19.69 6.05 14.61
CA TRP A 60 19.74 6.07 16.07
C TRP A 60 21.18 6.14 16.59
N LYS A 61 22.11 5.44 15.94
CA LYS A 61 23.55 5.49 16.30
C LYS A 61 24.19 6.84 15.98
N GLU A 62 23.69 7.55 14.97
CA GLU A 62 24.18 8.87 14.55
C GLU A 62 23.52 10.04 15.33
N ASP A 63 22.59 9.76 16.26
CA ASP A 63 21.83 10.76 17.03
C ASP A 63 21.12 11.83 16.15
N SER A 64 20.76 11.44 14.92
CA SER A 64 20.14 12.35 13.96
C SER A 64 18.62 12.28 14.05
N THR A 65 18.02 13.27 14.69
CA THR A 65 16.56 13.32 14.92
C THR A 65 15.76 13.38 13.62
N ILE A 66 16.15 14.23 12.66
CA ILE A 66 15.43 14.38 11.39
C ILE A 66 15.47 13.08 10.58
N PHE A 67 16.64 12.43 10.55
CA PHE A 67 16.79 11.18 9.83
C PHE A 67 16.01 10.06 10.51
N LEU A 68 16.04 9.97 11.84
CA LEU A 68 15.26 9.00 12.61
C LEU A 68 13.74 9.16 12.37
N VAL A 69 13.23 10.39 12.47
CA VAL A 69 11.80 10.68 12.25
C VAL A 69 11.38 10.31 10.82
N LYS A 70 12.22 10.63 9.82
CA LYS A 70 11.98 10.21 8.44
C LYS A 70 11.86 8.69 8.34
N GLN A 71 12.79 7.94 8.94
CA GLN A 71 12.77 6.48 8.86
C GLN A 71 11.55 5.88 9.55
N ILE A 72 11.13 6.44 10.69
CA ILE A 72 9.89 6.01 11.37
C ILE A 72 8.67 6.28 10.47
N ALA A 73 8.59 7.48 9.88
CA ALA A 73 7.50 7.88 9.01
C ALA A 73 7.38 7.03 7.74
N THR A 74 8.46 6.40 7.26
CA THR A 74 8.45 5.49 6.11
C THR A 74 8.31 4.02 6.51
N THR A 75 8.85 3.61 7.65
CA THR A 75 8.79 2.21 8.11
C THR A 75 7.38 1.83 8.55
N ILE A 76 6.68 2.71 9.28
CA ILE A 76 5.33 2.42 9.78
C ILE A 76 4.37 2.10 8.62
N PRO A 77 4.26 2.92 7.55
CA PRO A 77 3.37 2.59 6.45
C PRO A 77 3.70 1.27 5.76
N VAL A 78 4.98 0.95 5.56
CA VAL A 78 5.39 -0.33 4.95
C VAL A 78 4.94 -1.51 5.79
N LEU A 79 5.07 -1.43 7.12
CA LEU A 79 4.58 -2.47 8.02
C LEU A 79 3.05 -2.61 7.98
N VAL A 80 2.33 -1.49 7.89
CA VAL A 80 0.87 -1.49 7.72
C VAL A 80 0.47 -2.15 6.39
N ILE A 81 1.15 -1.82 5.29
CA ILE A 81 0.91 -2.45 3.98
C ILE A 81 1.15 -3.96 4.05
N ILE A 82 2.26 -4.41 4.67
CA ILE A 82 2.51 -5.85 4.86
C ILE A 82 1.38 -6.49 5.66
N GLY A 83 0.93 -5.83 6.74
CA GLY A 83 -0.20 -6.29 7.55
C GLY A 83 -1.49 -6.44 6.73
N GLN A 84 -1.82 -5.42 5.92
CA GLN A 84 -2.98 -5.45 5.03
C GLN A 84 -2.88 -6.57 4.00
N ILE A 85 -1.71 -6.78 3.39
CA ILE A 85 -1.48 -7.90 2.47
C ILE A 85 -1.74 -9.22 3.20
N LEU A 86 -1.23 -9.42 4.42
CA LEU A 86 -1.41 -10.67 5.16
C LEU A 86 -2.87 -10.92 5.54
N VAL A 87 -3.61 -9.88 5.93
CA VAL A 87 -5.04 -9.97 6.28
C VAL A 87 -5.89 -10.26 5.05
N HIS A 88 -5.70 -9.51 3.97
CA HIS A 88 -6.52 -9.60 2.77
C HIS A 88 -6.02 -10.64 1.75
N LYS A 89 -4.91 -11.34 2.01
CA LYS A 89 -4.41 -12.42 1.11
C LYS A 89 -5.44 -13.52 0.87
N LYS A 90 -6.37 -13.72 1.81
CA LYS A 90 -7.43 -14.74 1.73
C LYS A 90 -8.76 -14.17 1.29
N ASP A 91 -8.91 -12.85 1.23
CA ASP A 91 -10.12 -12.24 0.71
C ASP A 91 -10.09 -12.47 -0.80
N HIS A 92 -11.05 -13.26 -1.28
CA HIS A 92 -11.29 -13.36 -2.71
C HIS A 92 -11.69 -11.96 -3.18
N TRP A 93 -11.08 -11.52 -4.28
CA TRP A 93 -11.46 -10.26 -4.91
C TRP A 93 -12.95 -10.37 -5.25
N HIS A 94 -13.74 -9.48 -4.68
CA HIS A 94 -15.11 -9.25 -5.07
C HIS A 94 -15.08 -7.88 -5.71
N ASP A 95 -15.17 -7.80 -7.04
CA ASP A 95 -15.75 -6.60 -7.59
C ASP A 95 -17.24 -6.68 -7.20
N ASP A 96 -17.78 -5.67 -6.52
CA ASP A 96 -19.21 -5.63 -6.14
C ASP A 96 -20.14 -5.68 -7.38
N SER A 97 -19.56 -5.73 -8.58
CA SER A 97 -20.18 -5.79 -9.88
C SER A 97 -19.89 -7.09 -10.65
N ASP A 98 -19.26 -8.09 -10.03
CA ASP A 98 -19.06 -9.40 -10.67
C ASP A 98 -20.43 -10.08 -10.87
N GLU A 99 -20.80 -10.28 -12.13
CA GLU A 99 -22.08 -10.87 -12.50
C GLU A 99 -22.00 -12.39 -12.42
N PHE A 100 -23.04 -13.03 -11.91
CA PHE A 100 -23.12 -14.48 -11.89
C PHE A 100 -23.69 -14.98 -13.22
N CYS A 101 -23.24 -16.15 -13.66
CA CYS A 101 -23.90 -16.84 -14.75
C CYS A 101 -25.33 -17.19 -14.35
N VAL A 102 -26.32 -16.78 -15.15
CA VAL A 102 -27.73 -17.16 -14.97
C VAL A 102 -27.98 -18.68 -15.03
N GLN A 103 -27.09 -19.42 -15.71
CA GLN A 103 -27.28 -20.85 -15.94
C GLN A 103 -26.57 -21.73 -14.90
N CYS A 104 -25.32 -21.43 -14.56
CA CYS A 104 -24.51 -22.29 -13.67
C CYS A 104 -24.12 -21.62 -12.35
N SER A 105 -24.53 -20.37 -12.12
CA SER A 105 -24.24 -19.59 -10.92
C SER A 105 -22.74 -19.46 -10.59
N SER A 106 -21.88 -19.64 -11.59
CA SER A 106 -20.45 -19.37 -11.47
C SER A 106 -20.19 -17.88 -11.70
N GLU A 107 -19.24 -17.31 -10.96
CA GLU A 107 -18.78 -15.94 -11.15
C GLU A 107 -18.21 -15.76 -12.57
N ILE A 108 -18.60 -14.67 -13.23
CA ILE A 108 -18.15 -14.29 -14.57
C ILE A 108 -17.68 -12.84 -14.53
N GLU A 109 -16.52 -12.56 -15.12
CA GLU A 109 -16.06 -11.19 -15.34
C GLU A 109 -16.93 -10.50 -16.40
N GLN A 110 -17.30 -9.23 -16.20
CA GLN A 110 -18.24 -8.48 -17.05
C GLN A 110 -17.89 -8.48 -18.55
N ASP A 111 -16.62 -8.63 -18.91
CA ASP A 111 -16.15 -8.60 -20.29
C ASP A 111 -16.33 -9.94 -21.03
N TRP A 112 -16.77 -10.99 -20.34
CA TRP A 112 -16.89 -12.32 -20.91
C TRP A 112 -18.22 -12.52 -21.63
N LYS A 113 -18.14 -12.60 -22.96
CA LYS A 113 -19.31 -12.88 -23.82
C LYS A 113 -19.96 -14.24 -23.56
N PHE A 114 -19.20 -15.19 -23.01
CA PHE A 114 -19.63 -16.56 -22.75
C PHE A 114 -19.04 -17.06 -21.43
N CYS A 115 -19.83 -17.80 -20.66
CA CYS A 115 -19.37 -18.43 -19.42
C CYS A 115 -18.29 -19.50 -19.71
N PRO A 116 -17.12 -19.50 -19.02
CA PRO A 116 -16.10 -20.54 -19.17
C PRO A 116 -16.60 -21.94 -18.75
N TYR A 117 -17.51 -21.97 -17.78
CA TYR A 117 -17.91 -23.20 -17.11
C TYR A 117 -19.04 -23.93 -17.85
N CYS A 118 -19.95 -23.20 -18.49
CA CYS A 118 -21.12 -23.78 -19.16
C CYS A 118 -21.31 -23.34 -20.62
N GLY A 119 -20.56 -22.36 -21.10
CA GLY A 119 -20.67 -21.86 -22.48
C GLY A 119 -21.91 -20.99 -22.74
N HIS A 120 -22.72 -20.68 -21.72
CA HIS A 120 -23.90 -19.82 -21.88
C HIS A 120 -23.51 -18.38 -22.23
N ALA A 121 -24.25 -17.77 -23.15
CA ALA A 121 -24.11 -16.37 -23.51
C ALA A 121 -25.06 -15.55 -22.64
N GLY A 122 -24.54 -14.83 -21.65
CA GLY A 122 -25.34 -13.98 -20.78
C GLY A 122 -24.87 -14.01 -19.34
N THR A 123 -24.60 -12.83 -18.83
CA THR A 123 -24.43 -12.53 -17.43
C THR A 123 -25.77 -12.05 -16.85
N SER A 124 -26.03 -12.29 -15.55
CA SER A 124 -27.25 -11.77 -14.92
C SER A 124 -27.12 -10.26 -14.73
N ALA A 125 -27.80 -9.49 -15.59
CA ALA A 125 -27.97 -8.04 -15.45
C ALA A 125 -28.70 -7.63 -14.17
#